data_AF-A0A380DWC6-F1
#
_entry.id   AF-A0A380DWC6-F1
#
_cell.length_a   1.000
_cell.length_b   1.000
_cell.length_c   1.000
_cell.angle_alpha   90.00
_cell.angle_beta   90.00
_cell.angle_gamma   90.00
#
_symmetry.space_group_name_H-M   'P 1'
#
loop_
_entity.id
_entity.type
_entity.pdbx_description
1 polymer ?
#
loop_
_entity_poly.entity_id
_entity_poly.type
_entity_poly.pdbx_seq_one_letter_code
_entity_poly.pdbx_strand_id
1 'polypeptide(L)' 'MSVAEYNDGKFEELERHLTIPESFDGDTKLAAVRLSHDQQFLYVSNRGHDSIAIFKVLDNGQHLELVTITESGGSIPKRF' A
#
# COMPACT_ATOMS: atom_id res chain seq x y z
N MET A 1 -5.39 2.85 -1.36
CA MET A 1 -5.40 1.87 -0.27
C MET A 1 -6.11 2.49 0.91
N SER A 2 -7.05 1.79 1.55
CA SER A 2 -7.79 2.32 2.69
C SER A 2 -7.35 1.62 3.97
N VAL A 3 -7.23 2.37 5.06
CA VAL A 3 -7.18 1.85 6.43
C VAL A 3 -8.60 1.87 6.95
N ALA A 4 -9.06 0.74 7.50
CA ALA A 4 -10.41 0.64 8.02
C ALA A 4 -10.42 -0.09 9.36
N GLU A 5 -11.24 0.40 10.28
CA GLU A 5 -11.57 -0.32 11.49
C GLU A 5 -12.70 -1.31 11.20
N TYR A 6 -12.60 -2.51 11.77
CA TYR A 6 -13.63 -3.54 11.65
C TYR A 6 -14.36 -3.72 12.98
N ASN A 7 -15.66 -3.42 12.99
CA ASN A 7 -16.52 -3.54 14.16
C ASN A 7 -17.80 -4.30 13.78
N ASP A 8 -17.97 -5.51 14.32
CA ASP A 8 -19.20 -6.31 14.23
C ASP A 8 -19.84 -6.34 12.83
N GLY A 9 -19.05 -6.76 11.84
CA GLY A 9 -19.52 -6.89 10.45
C GLY A 9 -19.51 -5.59 9.64
N LYS A 10 -19.09 -4.47 10.22
CA LYS A 10 -18.96 -3.18 9.52
C LYS A 10 -17.51 -2.74 9.42
N PHE A 11 -17.15 -2.20 8.26
CA PHE A 11 -15.88 -1.52 8.05
C PHE A 11 -16.13 -0.02 8.05
N GLU A 12 -15.38 0.71 8.87
CA GLU A 12 -15.34 2.18 8.89
C GLU A 12 -13.99 2.63 8.34
N GLU A 13 -14.00 3.39 7.24
CA GLU A 13 -12.76 3.92 6.65
C GLU A 13 -12.19 5.02 7.55
N LEU A 14 -10.97 4.83 8.03
CA LEU A 14 -10.22 5.79 8.83
C LEU A 14 -9.40 6.71 7.92
N GLU A 15 -8.71 6.11 6.94
CA GLU A 15 -7.78 6.82 6.06
C GLU A 15 -7.74 6.22 4.66
N ARG A 16 -7.32 7.05 3.71
CA ARG A 16 -7.10 6.62 2.32
C ARG A 16 -5.82 7.21 1.76
N HIS A 17 -4.96 6.33 1.26
CA HIS A 17 -3.65 6.65 0.71
C HIS A 17 -3.53 6.27 -0.75
N LEU A 18 -2.82 7.08 -1.53
CA LEU A 18 -2.37 6.71 -2.86
C LEU A 18 -1.14 5.80 -2.77
N THR A 19 -1.08 4.79 -3.63
CA THR A 19 0.04 3.83 -3.72
C THR A 19 0.92 4.09 -4.93
N ILE A 20 0.58 5.13 -5.71
CA ILE A 20 1.28 5.63 -6.87
C ILE A 20 1.40 7.15 -6.72
N PRO A 21 2.36 7.81 -7.40
CA PRO A 21 2.42 9.26 -7.43
C PRO A 21 1.11 9.87 -7.94
N GLU A 22 0.68 10.99 -7.38
CA GLU A 22 -0.57 11.67 -7.78
C GLU A 22 -0.55 12.08 -9.26
N SER A 23 0.64 12.31 -9.81
CA SER A 23 0.86 12.71 -11.20
C SER A 23 0.84 11.55 -12.20
N PHE A 24 0.58 10.31 -11.77
CA PHE A 24 0.55 9.16 -12.68
C PHE A 24 -0.84 9.00 -13.30
N ASP A 25 -0.95 9.29 -14.59
CA ASP A 25 -2.20 9.23 -15.36
C ASP A 25 -2.43 7.90 -16.09
N GLY A 26 -1.54 6.91 -15.88
CA GLY A 26 -1.66 5.59 -16.50
C GLY A 26 -2.56 4.63 -15.73
N ASP A 27 -2.94 3.53 -16.38
CA ASP A 27 -3.64 2.44 -15.71
C ASP A 27 -2.73 1.76 -14.68
N THR A 28 -3.21 1.61 -13.45
CA THR A 28 -2.53 0.85 -12.41
C THR A 28 -3.47 -0.12 -11.71
N LYS A 29 -2.93 -1.27 -11.29
CA LYS A 29 -3.65 -2.25 -10.46
C LYS A 29 -2.77 -2.79 -9.35
N LEU A 30 -3.30 -2.82 -8.14
CA LEU A 30 -2.69 -3.48 -6.99
C LEU A 30 -2.50 -4.98 -7.28
N ALA A 31 -1.37 -5.56 -6.85
CA ALA A 31 -1.03 -6.97 -7.13
C ALA A 31 -0.77 -7.81 -5.90
N ALA A 32 -0.04 -7.24 -4.94
CA ALA A 32 0.29 -7.88 -3.69
C ALA A 32 0.37 -6.81 -2.60
N VAL A 33 -0.01 -7.22 -1.39
CA VAL A 33 0.08 -6.46 -0.15
C VAL A 33 0.75 -7.37 0.86
N ARG A 34 1.84 -6.93 1.49
CA ARG A 34 2.59 -7.73 2.46
C ARG A 34 3.03 -6.87 3.63
N LEU A 35 2.82 -7.41 4.83
CA LEU A 35 3.32 -6.83 6.06
C LEU A 35 4.73 -7.39 6.35
N SER A 36 5.65 -6.55 6.84
CA SER A 36 6.96 -6.97 7.31
C SER A 36 6.81 -7.95 8.49
N HIS A 37 7.84 -8.76 8.73
CA HIS A 37 7.80 -9.76 9.80
C HIS A 37 7.65 -9.15 11.20
N ASP A 38 8.23 -7.96 11.41
CA ASP A 38 8.12 -7.15 12.62
C ASP A 38 6.89 -6.24 12.65
N GLN A 39 6.04 -6.31 11.62
CA GLN A 39 4.80 -5.55 11.48
C GLN A 39 4.98 -4.02 11.43
N GLN A 40 6.20 -3.54 11.23
CA GLN A 40 6.51 -2.11 11.15
C GLN A 40 6.25 -1.50 9.77
N PHE A 41 6.24 -2.31 8.70
CA PHE A 41 6.12 -1.83 7.33
C PHE A 41 5.11 -2.62 6.52
N LEU A 42 4.32 -1.90 5.71
CA LEU A 42 3.40 -2.45 4.73
C LEU A 42 3.90 -2.15 3.32
N TYR A 43 4.01 -3.18 2.51
CA TYR A 43 4.52 -3.11 1.15
C TYR A 43 3.40 -3.42 0.16
N VAL A 44 3.28 -2.59 -0.87
CA VAL A 44 2.20 -2.66 -1.84
C VAL A 44 2.75 -2.56 -3.24
N SER A 45 2.54 -3.58 -4.08
CA SER A 45 2.98 -3.54 -5.48
C SER A 45 1.90 -3.06 -6.43
N ASN A 46 2.29 -2.18 -7.34
CA ASN A 46 1.45 -1.61 -8.38
C ASN A 46 1.87 -2.16 -9.75
N ARG A 47 0.95 -2.82 -10.47
CA ARG A 47 1.13 -3.24 -11.87
C ARG A 47 0.72 -2.11 -12.78
N GLY A 48 1.54 -1.77 -13.77
CA GLY A 48 1.30 -0.65 -14.69
C GLY A 48 2.20 0.53 -14.35
N HIS A 49 2.17 1.01 -13.10
CA HIS A 49 3.22 1.91 -12.59
C HIS A 49 4.52 1.16 -12.25
N ASP A 50 4.47 -0.18 -12.13
CA ASP A 50 5.61 -1.07 -11.91
C ASP A 50 6.51 -0.69 -10.72
N SER A 51 5.85 -0.26 -9.64
CA SER A 51 6.48 0.18 -8.40
C SER A 51 6.03 -0.62 -7.18
N ILE A 52 6.77 -0.44 -6.08
CA ILE A 52 6.41 -0.85 -4.73
C ILE A 52 6.27 0.41 -3.87
N ALA A 53 5.07 0.65 -3.34
CA ALA A 53 4.84 1.63 -2.29
C ALA A 53 5.13 1.00 -0.92
N ILE A 54 5.86 1.73 -0.09
CA ILE A 54 6.28 1.32 1.24
C ILE A 54 5.65 2.27 2.24
N PHE A 55 4.88 1.73 3.17
CA PHE A 55 4.26 2.47 4.26
C PHE A 55 4.83 2.01 5.59
N LYS A 56 4.99 2.93 6.53
CA LYS A 56 5.23 2.62 7.92
C LYS A 56 3.89 2.46 8.62
N VAL A 57 3.78 1.43 9.46
CA VAL A 57 2.58 1.16 10.25
C VAL A 57 2.70 1.84 11.60
N LEU A 58 1.73 2.70 11.91
CA LEU A 58 1.69 3.50 13.14
C LEU A 58 0.39 3.24 13.90
N ASP A 59 0.35 3.64 15.17
CA ASP A 59 -0.84 3.59 16.03
C ASP A 59 -1.55 2.22 16.04
N ASN A 60 -0.74 1.15 16.11
CA ASN A 60 -1.20 -0.25 16.05
C ASN A 60 -2.01 -0.60 14.78
N GLY A 61 -1.70 0.04 13.66
CA GLY A 61 -2.35 -0.21 12.36
C GLY A 61 -3.49 0.73 12.02
N GLN A 62 -3.78 1.72 12.86
CA GLN A 62 -4.81 2.74 12.59
C GLN A 62 -4.32 3.86 11.67
N HIS A 63 -3.01 4.04 11.55
CA HIS A 63 -2.41 5.06 10.68
C HIS A 63 -1.31 4.44 9.81
N LEU A 64 -1.24 4.90 8.55
CA LEU A 64 -0.16 4.56 7.64
C LEU A 64 0.56 5.83 7.17
N GLU A 65 1.88 5.83 7.28
CA GLU A 65 2.73 6.90 6.76
C GLU A 65 3.43 6.42 5.48
N LEU A 66 3.24 7.11 4.35
CA LEU A 66 3.95 6.78 3.12
C LEU A 66 5.44 7.11 3.28
N VAL A 67 6.29 6.09 3.23
CA VAL A 67 7.75 6.23 3.30
C VAL A 67 8.30 6.57 1.92
N THR A 68 7.95 5.76 0.91
CA THR A 68 8.42 5.96 -0.45
C THR A 68 7.62 5.13 -1.45
N ILE A 69 7.75 5.49 -2.73
CA ILE A 69 7.33 4.69 -3.87
C ILE A 69 8.58 4.46 -4.72
N THR A 70 9.03 3.22 -4.79
CA THR A 70 10.25 2.86 -5.53
C THR A 70 9.91 1.97 -6.71
N GLU A 71 10.69 2.07 -7.79
CA GLU A 71 10.60 1.14 -8.91
C GLU A 71 10.83 -0.30 -8.43
N SER A 72 10.07 -1.24 -8.99
CA SER A 72 10.17 -2.66 -8.62
C SER A 72 11.34 -3.39 -9.26
N GLY A 73 12.07 -2.74 -10.18
CA GLY A 73 13.18 -3.34 -10.93
C GLY A 73 12.77 -4.30 -12.05
N GLY A 74 11.48 -4.39 -12.35
CA GLY A 74 10.92 -5.18 -13.44
C GLY A 74 9.48 -4.75 -13.74
N SER A 75 8.81 -5.47 -14.63
CA SER A 75 7.43 -5.18 -14.97
C SER A 75 6.46 -6.11 -14.26
N ILE A 76 5.29 -5.58 -13.89
CA ILE A 76 4.18 -6.34 -13.31
C ILE A 76 4.63 -7.11 -12.04
N PRO A 77 5.10 -6.42 -10.98
CA PRO A 77 5.50 -7.07 -9.73
C PRO A 77 4.33 -7.85 -9.13
N LYS A 78 4.54 -9.15 -8.85
CA LYS A 78 3.50 -10.06 -8.31
C LYS A 78 3.85 -10.66 -6.95
N ARG A 79 5.13 -10.70 -6.57
CA ARG A 79 5.62 -11.31 -5.33
C ARG A 79 6.89 -10.62 -4.87
N PHE A 80 7.00 -10.45 -3.57
CA PHE A 80 8.18 -9.99 -2.82
C PHE A 80 7.98 -10.45 -1.37
#